data_AF-A0AAU7GH27-F1
#
_entry.id   AF-A0AAU7GH27-F1
#
_cell.length_a   1.000
_cell.length_b   1.000
_cell.length_c   1.000
_cell.angle_alpha   90.00
_cell.angle_beta   90.00
_cell.angle_gamma   90.00
#
_symmetry.space_group_name_H-M   'P 1'
#
loop_
_entity.id
_entity.type
_entity.pdbx_description
1 polymer ?
#
loop_
_entity_poly.entity_id
_entity_poly.type
_entity_poly.pdbx_seq_one_letter_code
_entity_poly.pdbx_strand_id
1 'polypeptide(L)'
;MNKSLVILLLVFSLTGCPGGNHEGAEFGDRQSIYIDNPHICFSVNQNDVLSRYTLERYGKENKQLLIGERVKLTYPDTCFNVALTSGVSYAVSYMLNGKNYYDSFIIDIDGIIHQLGE
;
A
#
# COMPACT_ATOMS: atom_id res chain seq x y z
N MET A 1 -28.00 -33.33 32.81
CA MET A 1 -27.21 -32.72 31.72
C MET A 1 -26.82 -31.32 32.19
N ASN A 2 -25.57 -31.17 32.63
CA ASN A 2 -25.16 -30.05 33.48
C ASN A 2 -25.00 -28.79 32.64
N LYS A 3 -25.83 -27.76 32.89
CA LYS A 3 -25.84 -26.47 32.17
C LYS A 3 -24.46 -25.80 32.10
N SER A 4 -23.56 -26.14 33.03
CA SER A 4 -22.20 -25.58 33.12
C SER A 4 -21.27 -25.99 31.97
N LEU A 5 -21.52 -27.12 31.29
CA LEU A 5 -20.63 -27.63 30.25
C LEU A 5 -20.89 -26.97 28.88
N VAL A 6 -22.10 -26.43 28.69
CA VAL A 6 -22.50 -25.72 27.46
C VAL A 6 -21.85 -24.33 27.36
N ILE A 7 -21.60 -23.69 28.51
CA ILE A 7 -21.04 -22.33 28.57
C ILE A 7 -19.53 -22.35 28.24
N LEU A 8 -18.80 -23.41 28.64
CA LEU A 8 -17.36 -23.52 28.40
C LEU A 8 -17.02 -23.69 26.90
N LEU A 9 -17.90 -24.33 26.12
CA LEU A 9 -17.71 -24.53 24.68
C LEU A 9 -17.92 -23.24 23.86
N LEU A 10 -18.73 -22.30 24.37
CA LEU A 10 -19.03 -21.03 23.69
C LEU A 10 -17.88 -20.02 23.74
N VAL A 11 -17.01 -20.11 24.76
CA VAL A 11 -15.90 -19.16 24.97
C VAL A 11 -14.74 -19.42 24.00
N PHE A 12 -14.54 -20.67 23.57
CA PHE A 12 -13.50 -21.01 22.58
C PHE A 12 -13.81 -20.53 21.16
N SER A 13 -15.05 -20.16 20.87
CA SER A 13 -15.45 -19.62 19.56
C SER A 13 -15.21 -18.11 19.42
N LEU A 14 -14.79 -17.44 20.50
CA LEU A 14 -14.57 -15.98 20.53
C LEU A 14 -13.09 -15.59 20.39
N THR A 15 -12.17 -16.56 20.36
CA THR A 15 -10.73 -16.31 20.12
C THR A 15 -10.37 -16.64 18.68
N GLY A 16 -10.92 -15.86 17.75
CA GLY A 16 -10.43 -15.82 16.38
C GLY A 16 -10.40 -14.37 15.95
N CYS A 17 -9.23 -13.73 15.97
CA CYS A 17 -8.96 -12.63 15.05
C CYS A 17 -8.41 -13.34 13.81
N PRO A 18 -9.22 -13.61 12.77
CA PRO A 18 -8.70 -14.19 11.55
C PRO A 18 -7.90 -13.11 10.84
N GLY A 19 -6.66 -12.88 11.28
CA GLY A 19 -5.62 -12.18 10.53
C GLY A 19 -5.21 -13.08 9.37
N GLY A 20 -6.11 -13.26 8.41
CA GLY A 20 -5.92 -14.15 7.28
C GLY A 20 -5.44 -13.36 6.09
N ASN A 21 -4.12 -13.30 5.90
CA ASN A 21 -3.32 -13.12 4.66
C ASN A 21 -3.77 -12.08 3.60
N HIS A 22 -4.80 -11.27 3.82
CA HIS A 22 -5.45 -10.44 2.81
C HIS A 22 -5.73 -9.02 3.31
N GLU A 23 -4.99 -8.54 4.33
CA GLU A 23 -5.08 -7.12 4.70
C GLU A 23 -4.65 -6.28 3.49
N GLY A 24 -5.64 -5.57 2.93
CA GLY A 24 -5.49 -4.73 1.76
C GLY A 24 -5.83 -5.36 0.40
N ALA A 25 -6.33 -6.61 0.34
CA ALA A 25 -6.80 -7.20 -0.93
C ALA A 25 -7.95 -6.40 -1.58
N GLU A 26 -8.69 -5.63 -0.78
CA GLU A 26 -9.68 -4.66 -1.26
C GLU A 26 -9.08 -3.52 -2.09
N PHE A 27 -7.78 -3.23 -1.94
CA PHE A 27 -7.05 -2.19 -2.67
C PHE A 27 -6.38 -2.69 -3.96
N GLY A 28 -6.38 -4.01 -4.20
CA GLY A 28 -5.76 -4.65 -5.36
C GLY A 28 -4.64 -5.62 -4.98
N ASP A 29 -3.74 -5.89 -5.91
CA ASP A 29 -2.58 -6.75 -5.65
C ASP A 29 -1.44 -5.92 -5.05
N ARG A 30 -0.74 -6.49 -4.07
CA ARG A 30 0.47 -5.84 -3.54
C ARG A 30 1.57 -5.87 -4.60
N GLN A 31 2.11 -4.70 -4.94
CA GLN A 31 3.24 -4.58 -5.85
C GLN A 31 4.00 -3.30 -5.55
N SER A 32 5.29 -3.44 -5.23
CA SER A 32 6.12 -2.29 -4.90
C SER A 32 6.40 -1.38 -6.08
N ILE A 33 6.44 -0.08 -5.81
CA ILE A 33 6.87 0.92 -6.79
C ILE A 33 8.40 1.07 -6.77
N TYR A 34 8.95 1.62 -7.85
CA TYR A 34 10.38 1.94 -7.89
C TYR A 34 10.63 3.30 -7.24
N ILE A 35 11.61 3.36 -6.33
CA ILE A 35 11.93 4.57 -5.57
C ILE A 35 13.45 4.79 -5.60
N ASP A 36 13.86 5.93 -6.15
CA ASP A 36 15.21 6.46 -6.17
C ASP A 36 15.15 7.95 -5.83
N ASN A 37 15.01 8.25 -4.52
CA ASN A 37 14.64 9.56 -4.00
C ASN A 37 15.47 10.71 -4.64
N PRO A 38 14.84 11.75 -5.22
CA PRO A 38 13.40 12.10 -5.16
C PRO A 38 12.52 11.48 -6.24
N HIS A 39 13.07 10.64 -7.12
CA HIS A 39 12.35 10.02 -8.22
C HIS A 39 11.56 8.80 -7.72
N ILE A 40 10.26 8.81 -7.95
CA ILE A 40 9.41 7.64 -7.75
C ILE A 40 8.77 7.27 -9.07
N CYS A 41 8.66 5.98 -9.38
CA CYS A 41 8.02 5.50 -10.60
C CYS A 41 7.00 4.41 -10.27
N PHE A 42 5.75 4.62 -10.66
CA PHE A 42 4.69 3.62 -10.47
C PHE A 42 4.88 2.39 -11.37
N SER A 43 5.56 2.56 -12.50
CA SER A 43 6.11 1.46 -13.31
C SER A 43 7.31 1.99 -14.09
N VAL A 44 8.28 1.11 -14.35
CA VAL A 44 9.43 1.36 -15.24
C VAL A 44 9.33 0.59 -16.57
N ASN A 45 8.25 -0.16 -16.76
CA ASN A 45 8.00 -0.94 -17.97
C ASN A 45 7.29 -0.06 -19.03
N GLN A 46 7.87 0.01 -20.23
CA GLN A 46 7.34 0.81 -21.35
C GLN A 46 6.04 0.27 -21.94
N ASN A 47 5.66 -0.96 -21.60
CA ASN A 47 4.39 -1.54 -22.06
C ASN A 47 3.25 -1.29 -21.09
N ASP A 48 3.54 -0.79 -19.88
CA ASP A 48 2.53 -0.49 -18.90
C ASP A 48 1.88 0.87 -19.15
N VAL A 49 0.57 0.92 -18.91
CA VAL A 49 -0.23 2.14 -18.95
C VAL A 49 -0.78 2.42 -17.56
N LEU A 50 -0.24 3.45 -16.92
CA LEU A 50 -0.74 4.01 -15.68
C LEU A 50 -1.96 4.89 -15.96
N SER A 51 -3.06 4.60 -15.26
CA SER A 51 -4.35 5.27 -15.49
C SER A 51 -4.99 5.88 -14.24
N ARG A 52 -4.51 5.49 -13.07
CA ARG A 52 -4.84 6.11 -11.78
C ARG A 52 -3.66 5.94 -10.83
N TYR A 53 -3.39 6.94 -10.00
CA TYR A 53 -2.39 6.83 -8.93
C TYR A 53 -2.67 7.79 -7.78
N THR A 54 -2.28 7.36 -6.58
CA THR A 54 -2.15 8.19 -5.38
C THR A 54 -0.85 7.84 -4.66
N LEU A 55 -0.23 8.85 -4.06
CA LEU A 55 0.80 8.70 -3.04
C LEU A 55 0.39 9.54 -1.85
N GLU A 56 0.30 8.91 -0.69
CA GLU A 56 -0.12 9.53 0.56
C GLU A 56 0.94 9.31 1.63
N ARG A 57 1.18 10.32 2.44
CA ARG A 57 1.99 10.23 3.66
C ARG A 57 1.05 10.03 4.84
N TYR A 58 1.26 8.97 5.60
CA TYR A 58 0.60 8.70 6.87
C TYR A 58 1.49 9.15 8.03
N GLY A 59 0.92 9.90 8.97
CA GLY A 59 1.65 10.50 10.09
C GLY A 59 0.72 11.27 11.02
N LYS A 60 1.23 12.30 11.71
CA LYS A 60 0.38 13.19 12.54
C LYS A 60 -0.75 13.85 11.73
N GLU A 61 -0.46 14.16 10.47
CA GLU A 61 -1.43 14.64 9.49
C GLU A 61 -1.25 13.86 8.20
N ASN A 62 -2.33 13.20 7.76
CA ASN A 62 -2.35 12.53 6.47
C ASN A 62 -2.26 13.58 5.37
N LYS A 63 -1.35 13.39 4.42
CA LYS A 63 -1.15 14.32 3.30
C LYS A 63 -1.07 13.57 1.99
N GLN A 64 -1.92 13.96 1.05
CA GLN A 64 -1.82 13.52 -0.34
C GLN A 64 -0.68 14.27 -1.03
N LEU A 65 0.28 13.52 -1.57
CA LEU A 65 1.48 14.05 -2.22
C LEU A 65 1.33 14.02 -3.74
N LEU A 66 0.70 12.97 -4.27
CA LEU A 66 0.41 12.83 -5.69
C LEU A 66 -1.01 12.30 -5.90
N ILE A 67 -1.63 12.77 -6.97
CA ILE A 67 -2.91 12.26 -7.48
C ILE A 67 -2.95 12.37 -9.00
N GLY A 68 -3.38 11.30 -9.65
CA GLY A 68 -3.77 11.32 -11.04
C GLY A 68 -4.99 10.44 -11.26
N GLU A 69 -6.02 11.01 -11.88
CA GLU A 69 -7.23 10.30 -12.27
C GLU A 69 -7.41 10.35 -13.78
N ARG A 70 -7.83 9.24 -14.39
CA ARG A 70 -8.13 9.13 -15.83
C ARG A 70 -6.96 9.60 -16.71
N VAL A 71 -5.73 9.39 -16.25
CA VAL A 71 -4.51 9.69 -17.01
C VAL A 71 -4.19 8.53 -17.96
N LYS A 72 -3.23 8.75 -18.86
CA LYS A 72 -2.66 7.69 -19.69
C LYS A 72 -1.16 7.93 -19.79
N LEU A 73 -0.42 7.40 -18.82
CA LEU A 73 1.03 7.59 -18.72
C LEU A 73 1.73 6.26 -18.96
N THR A 74 2.85 6.32 -19.66
CA THR A 74 3.75 5.19 -19.90
C THR A 74 5.16 5.66 -19.59
N TYR A 75 6.02 4.76 -19.10
CA TYR A 75 7.40 5.11 -18.76
C TYR A 75 8.08 5.84 -19.94
N PRO A 76 8.73 7.01 -19.71
CA PRO A 76 9.14 7.58 -18.42
C PRO A 76 8.12 8.48 -17.70
N ASP A 77 6.96 8.76 -18.28
CA ASP A 77 5.98 9.70 -17.72
C ASP A 77 5.26 9.17 -16.47
N THR A 78 5.51 7.91 -16.09
CA THR A 78 5.07 7.29 -14.84
C THR A 78 5.94 7.67 -13.63
N CYS A 79 6.99 8.48 -13.85
CA CYS A 79 7.93 8.89 -12.83
C CYS A 79 7.71 10.35 -12.38
N PHE A 80 7.81 10.59 -11.08
CA PHE A 80 7.56 11.89 -10.46
C PHE A 80 8.65 12.25 -9.46
N ASN A 81 8.93 13.54 -9.32
CA ASN A 81 9.80 14.06 -8.28
C ASN A 81 8.97 14.37 -7.03
N VAL A 82 9.20 13.64 -5.95
CA VAL A 82 8.51 13.84 -4.68
C VAL A 82 9.55 13.95 -3.56
N ALA A 83 9.46 15.01 -2.77
CA ALA A 83 10.28 15.15 -1.57
C ALA A 83 9.72 14.24 -0.47
N LEU A 84 10.33 13.08 -0.29
CA LEU A 84 9.99 12.16 0.78
C LEU A 84 10.79 12.50 2.05
N THR A 85 10.14 12.38 3.19
CA THR A 85 10.73 12.58 4.54
C THR A 85 10.94 11.24 5.24
N SER A 86 12.06 11.09 5.93
CA SER A 86 12.35 9.95 6.81
C SER A 86 11.45 9.92 8.05
N GLY A 87 11.26 8.73 8.61
CA GLY A 87 10.53 8.48 9.86
C GLY A 87 9.00 8.53 9.75
N VAL A 88 8.45 8.49 8.53
CA VAL A 88 7.00 8.46 8.28
C VAL A 88 6.66 7.41 7.22
N SER A 89 5.46 6.84 7.31
CA SER A 89 4.98 5.85 6.36
C SER A 89 4.28 6.50 5.18
N TYR A 90 4.32 5.80 4.05
CA TYR A 90 3.63 6.16 2.82
C TYR A 90 2.76 5.01 2.38
N ALA A 91 1.62 5.33 1.78
CA ALA A 91 0.80 4.37 1.06
C ALA A 91 0.61 4.83 -0.38
N VAL A 92 0.55 3.85 -1.26
CA VAL A 92 0.45 4.00 -2.70
C VAL A 92 -0.73 3.17 -3.16
N SER A 93 -1.60 3.75 -3.99
CA SER A 93 -2.61 3.01 -4.72
C SER A 93 -2.58 3.43 -6.18
N TYR A 94 -2.57 2.47 -7.10
CA TYR A 94 -2.40 2.77 -8.51
C TYR A 94 -3.04 1.71 -9.42
N MET A 95 -3.26 2.07 -10.68
CA MET A 95 -3.85 1.19 -11.67
C MET A 95 -2.98 1.11 -12.92
N LEU A 96 -2.37 -0.06 -13.15
CA LEU A 96 -1.61 -0.38 -14.36
C LEU A 96 -2.42 -1.33 -15.24
N ASN A 97 -2.55 -1.02 -16.52
CA ASN A 97 -3.21 -1.90 -17.51
C ASN A 97 -4.63 -2.34 -17.08
N GLY A 98 -5.35 -1.49 -16.35
CA GLY A 98 -6.69 -1.78 -15.83
C GLY A 98 -6.75 -2.63 -14.56
N LYS A 99 -5.62 -2.98 -13.96
CA LYS A 99 -5.54 -3.73 -12.70
C LYS A 99 -5.05 -2.84 -11.56
N ASN A 100 -5.68 -2.95 -10.39
CA ASN A 100 -5.32 -2.17 -9.21
C ASN A 100 -4.17 -2.83 -8.45
N TYR A 101 -3.29 -1.98 -7.95
CA TYR A 101 -2.14 -2.33 -7.14
C TYR A 101 -2.02 -1.39 -5.95
N TYR A 102 -1.37 -1.87 -4.91
CA TYR A 102 -1.01 -1.07 -3.75
C TYR A 102 0.41 -1.37 -3.25
N ASP A 103 0.98 -0.38 -2.58
CA ASP A 103 2.27 -0.49 -1.90
C ASP A 103 2.25 0.36 -0.63
N SER A 104 3.08 0.00 0.33
CA SER A 104 3.25 0.77 1.57
C SER A 104 4.70 0.66 2.02
N PHE A 105 5.34 1.79 2.33
CA PHE A 105 6.75 1.81 2.72
C PHE A 105 7.05 2.88 3.77
N ILE A 106 8.17 2.74 4.46
CA ILE A 106 8.76 3.76 5.34
C ILE A 106 10.20 4.02 4.90
N ILE A 107 10.63 5.28 5.01
CA ILE A 107 12.04 5.65 4.86
C ILE A 107 12.60 5.82 6.26
N ASP A 108 13.63 5.06 6.63
CA ASP A 108 14.28 5.24 7.92
C ASP A 108 15.18 6.48 7.96
N ILE A 109 15.83 6.72 9.10
CA ILE A 109 16.69 7.89 9.31
C ILE A 109 17.95 7.87 8.45
N ASP A 110 18.38 6.69 8.00
CA ASP A 110 19.55 6.49 7.13
C ASP A 110 19.19 6.58 5.64
N GLY A 111 17.90 6.79 5.33
CA GLY A 111 17.39 6.90 3.97
C GLY A 111 17.06 5.56 3.31
N ILE A 112 17.08 4.46 4.07
CA ILE A 112 16.75 3.12 3.57
C ILE A 112 15.25 2.96 3.54
N ILE A 113 14.77 2.35 2.46
CA ILE A 113 13.34 2.10 2.21
C ILE A 113 13.02 0.70 2.73
N HIS A 114 12.02 0.61 3.59
CA HIS A 114 11.48 -0.66 4.09
C HIS A 114 10.04 -0.80 3.61
N GLN A 115 9.75 -1.89 2.91
CA GLN A 115 8.39 -2.24 2.52
C GLN A 115 7.62 -2.73 3.75
N LEU A 116 6.38 -2.27 3.89
CA LEU A 116 5.53 -2.57 5.03
C LEU A 116 4.52 -3.65 4.66
N GLY A 117 4.48 -4.75 5.42
CA GLY A 117 3.55 -5.86 5.21
C GLY A 117 4.05 -6.93 4.25
N GLU A 118 5.37 -7.04 4.09
CA GLU A 118 6.07 -8.27 3.67
C GLU A 118 6.23 -9.25 4.84
#